data_AF-A0A942VXF5-F1
#
_entry.id   AF-A0A942VXF5-F1
#
_cell.length_a   1.000
_cell.length_b   1.000
_cell.length_c   1.000
_cell.angle_alpha   90.00
_cell.angle_beta   90.00
_cell.angle_gamma   90.00
#
_symmetry.space_group_name_H-M   'P 1'
#
loop_
_entity.id
_entity.type
_entity.pdbx_description
1 polymer ?
#
loop_
_entity_poly.entity_id
_entity_poly.type
_entity_poly.pdbx_seq_one_letter_code
_entity_poly.pdbx_strand_id
1 'polypeptide(L)'
;MKKRVLAMAMVMTMAFSSIAFADDVVKVNVNGKTIVTDQPPIITNGRTMVPLRAVAEALGCQVEWDNTSKTATFIQDEVTAVVTVGEKYITLGDGVYNDQVPIDTPAVIVNSRTMIPLRVLSEGFGYSVEWDNTTKTVNINLKSMEDNDTDKADEMTPVDTNYNLSFKVSSYAEILKGITSIIDSVGYTNDNYVNIKTQLNNIASNAKTMTYDELISAFTKLKEIDQSLADIANDVGVSEYTSDYINGVQSELNDIMGK
;
A
#
# COMPACT_ATOMS: atom_id res chain seq x y z
N MET A 1 -5.49 50.51 -69.74
CA MET A 1 -6.57 49.95 -68.88
C MET A 1 -6.79 48.48 -69.27
N LYS A 2 -5.86 47.55 -69.02
CA LYS A 2 -5.74 46.63 -67.86
C LYS A 2 -7.08 46.13 -67.26
N LYS A 3 -7.69 45.08 -67.83
CA LYS A 3 -8.61 44.14 -67.15
C LYS A 3 -8.64 42.77 -67.85
N ARG A 4 -7.53 42.02 -67.84
CA ARG A 4 -7.48 40.58 -68.18
C ARG A 4 -6.36 39.89 -67.39
N VAL A 5 -6.48 39.89 -66.07
CA VAL A 5 -5.73 38.98 -65.18
C VAL A 5 -6.67 38.64 -64.03
N LEU A 6 -7.65 37.79 -64.30
CA LEU A 6 -8.61 37.28 -63.32
C LEU A 6 -8.72 35.77 -63.54
N ALA A 7 -7.64 35.04 -63.25
CA ALA A 7 -7.68 33.57 -63.33
C ALA A 7 -6.58 32.85 -62.53
N MET A 8 -5.72 33.52 -61.74
CA MET A 8 -4.55 32.82 -61.19
C MET A 8 -4.06 33.37 -59.85
N ALA A 9 -4.97 33.61 -58.91
CA ALA A 9 -4.62 34.00 -57.54
C ALA A 9 -5.68 33.56 -56.50
N MET A 10 -6.24 32.35 -56.65
CA MET A 10 -7.23 31.82 -55.71
C MET A 10 -7.01 30.32 -55.42
N VAL A 11 -5.75 29.91 -55.24
CA VAL A 11 -5.37 28.54 -54.83
C VAL A 11 -4.35 28.57 -53.69
N MET A 12 -4.43 29.57 -52.80
CA MET A 12 -3.47 29.65 -51.70
C MET A 12 -4.11 30.12 -50.39
N THR A 13 -5.32 29.62 -50.10
CA THR A 13 -5.79 29.59 -48.72
C THR A 13 -5.05 28.48 -47.99
N MET A 14 -3.99 28.93 -47.33
CA MET A 14 -3.17 28.21 -46.36
C MET A 14 -3.98 27.18 -45.59
N ALA A 15 -3.68 25.90 -45.82
CA ALA A 15 -3.84 24.89 -44.80
C ALA A 15 -2.86 25.27 -43.68
N PHE A 16 -3.33 26.05 -42.70
CA PHE A 16 -2.73 26.05 -41.39
C PHE A 16 -3.00 24.66 -40.82
N SER A 17 -2.15 23.70 -41.16
CA SER A 17 -2.05 22.47 -40.40
C SER A 17 -1.63 22.90 -39.00
N SER A 18 -2.61 23.02 -38.10
CA SER A 18 -2.34 23.13 -36.68
C SER A 18 -1.45 21.94 -36.33
N ILE A 19 -0.18 22.22 -36.05
CA ILE A 19 0.69 21.27 -35.37
C ILE A 19 0.04 21.10 -34.00
N ALA A 20 -0.78 20.07 -33.86
CA ALA A 20 -1.21 19.61 -32.56
C ALA A 20 0.06 19.05 -31.90
N PHE A 21 0.66 19.84 -31.01
CA PHE A 21 1.57 19.27 -30.03
C PHE A 21 0.68 18.35 -29.18
N ALA A 22 0.81 17.05 -29.38
CA ALA A 22 0.32 16.09 -28.41
C ALA A 22 1.08 16.41 -27.13
N ASP A 23 0.39 17.04 -26.18
CA ASP A 23 0.87 17.09 -24.81
C ASP A 23 1.08 15.62 -24.43
N ASP A 24 2.28 15.26 -23.98
CA ASP A 24 2.60 13.89 -23.57
C ASP A 24 1.81 13.60 -22.27
N VAL A 25 0.50 13.38 -22.42
CA VAL A 25 -0.42 13.14 -21.31
C VAL A 25 -0.02 11.83 -20.68
N VAL A 26 0.46 11.91 -19.44
CA VAL A 26 0.81 10.74 -18.66
C VAL A 26 -0.43 9.89 -18.45
N LYS A 27 -0.36 8.63 -18.84
CA LYS A 27 -1.43 7.65 -18.63
C LYS A 27 -1.18 6.89 -17.34
N VAL A 28 -2.24 6.47 -16.67
CA VAL A 28 -2.16 5.59 -15.50
C VAL A 28 -3.00 4.36 -15.76
N ASN A 29 -2.40 3.19 -15.58
CA ASN A 29 -3.04 1.89 -15.63
C ASN A 29 -3.03 1.29 -14.23
N VAL A 30 -4.17 0.76 -13.79
CA VAL A 30 -4.32 -0.01 -12.55
C VAL A 30 -4.79 -1.41 -12.91
N ASN A 31 -4.02 -2.44 -12.54
CA ASN A 31 -4.31 -3.85 -12.82
C ASN A 31 -4.66 -4.08 -14.30
N GLY A 32 -3.82 -3.53 -15.20
CA GLY A 32 -4.00 -3.62 -16.66
C GLY A 32 -5.12 -2.76 -17.25
N LYS A 33 -5.84 -1.95 -16.45
CA LYS A 33 -6.91 -1.05 -16.94
C LYS A 33 -6.49 0.41 -16.85
N THR A 34 -6.56 1.14 -17.97
CA THR A 34 -6.33 2.59 -17.97
C THR A 34 -7.42 3.31 -17.20
N ILE A 35 -7.03 4.15 -16.25
CA ILE A 35 -7.95 5.03 -15.53
C ILE A 35 -8.05 6.37 -16.26
N VAL A 36 -9.27 6.89 -16.37
CA VAL A 36 -9.52 8.22 -16.92
C VAL A 36 -9.80 9.15 -15.75
N THR A 37 -9.09 10.27 -15.72
CA THR A 37 -9.19 11.27 -14.66
C THR A 37 -9.59 12.60 -15.25
N ASP A 38 -10.38 13.36 -14.49
CA ASP A 38 -10.81 14.71 -14.88
C ASP A 38 -9.70 15.76 -14.72
N GLN A 39 -8.75 15.49 -13.83
CA GLN A 39 -7.45 16.14 -13.78
C GLN A 39 -6.39 15.13 -14.22
N PRO A 40 -5.72 15.30 -15.38
CA PRO A 40 -4.67 14.37 -15.78
C PRO A 40 -3.51 14.39 -14.79
N PRO A 41 -2.74 13.29 -14.69
CA PRO A 41 -1.50 13.28 -13.94
C PRO A 41 -0.55 14.36 -14.45
N ILE A 42 0.23 14.95 -13.55
CA ILE A 42 1.20 16.00 -13.86
C ILE A 42 2.57 15.60 -13.34
N ILE A 43 3.64 16.12 -13.93
CA ILE A 43 4.98 15.95 -13.38
C ILE A 43 5.36 17.22 -12.63
N THR A 44 5.76 17.09 -11.37
CA THR A 44 6.23 18.20 -10.53
C THR A 44 7.41 17.74 -9.71
N ASN A 45 8.50 18.52 -9.70
CA ASN A 45 9.75 18.16 -9.02
C ASN A 45 10.29 16.76 -9.39
N GLY A 46 10.09 16.33 -10.64
CA GLY A 46 10.50 14.99 -11.10
C GLY A 46 9.65 13.84 -10.55
N ARG A 47 8.52 14.13 -9.91
CA ARG A 47 7.53 13.14 -9.44
C ARG A 47 6.27 13.21 -10.29
N THR A 48 5.74 12.04 -10.64
CA THR A 48 4.41 11.94 -11.23
C THR A 48 3.36 12.08 -10.13
N MET A 49 2.63 13.17 -10.20
CA MET A 49 1.54 13.51 -9.31
C MET A 49 0.22 13.06 -9.94
N VAL A 50 -0.58 12.31 -9.17
CA VAL A 50 -1.85 11.75 -9.65
C VAL A 50 -3.02 12.26 -8.82
N PRO A 51 -4.24 12.34 -9.40
CA PRO A 51 -5.45 12.58 -8.62
C PRO A 51 -5.65 11.44 -7.66
N LEU A 52 -5.45 11.74 -6.39
CA LEU A 52 -5.34 10.78 -5.32
C LEU A 52 -6.61 9.92 -5.20
N ARG A 53 -7.80 10.53 -5.26
CA ARG A 53 -9.08 9.80 -5.19
C ARG A 53 -9.25 8.82 -6.35
N ALA A 54 -8.97 9.23 -7.58
CA ALA A 54 -9.21 8.37 -8.75
C ALA A 54 -8.31 7.13 -8.75
N VAL A 55 -7.06 7.29 -8.32
CA VAL A 55 -6.15 6.14 -8.16
C VAL A 55 -6.60 5.25 -7.00
N ALA A 56 -6.93 5.84 -5.85
CA ALA A 56 -7.36 5.06 -4.69
C ALA A 56 -8.65 4.26 -4.95
N GLU A 57 -9.66 4.88 -5.57
CA GLU A 57 -10.90 4.17 -5.96
C GLU A 57 -10.63 3.06 -6.98
N ALA A 58 -9.72 3.29 -7.94
CA ALA A 58 -9.33 2.26 -8.90
C ALA A 58 -8.56 1.09 -8.26
N LEU A 59 -7.88 1.34 -7.14
CA LEU A 59 -7.26 0.33 -6.29
C LEU A 59 -8.27 -0.35 -5.35
N GLY A 60 -9.51 0.15 -5.26
CA GLY A 60 -10.56 -0.41 -4.41
C GLY A 60 -10.66 0.21 -3.02
N CYS A 61 -9.96 1.32 -2.75
CA CYS A 61 -10.03 1.99 -1.45
C CYS A 61 -11.36 2.75 -1.28
N GLN A 62 -11.91 2.74 -0.07
CA GLN A 62 -12.84 3.77 0.41
C GLN A 62 -12.08 5.08 0.62
N VAL A 63 -12.70 6.21 0.25
CA VAL A 63 -12.08 7.54 0.33
C VAL A 63 -12.95 8.50 1.12
N GLU A 64 -12.39 9.06 2.18
CA GLU A 64 -13.01 10.12 2.98
C GLU A 64 -12.21 11.42 2.89
N TRP A 65 -12.91 12.55 3.00
CA TRP A 65 -12.29 13.87 2.94
C TRP A 65 -12.83 14.76 4.06
N ASP A 66 -11.93 15.26 4.90
CA ASP A 66 -12.23 16.32 5.85
C ASP A 66 -11.77 17.66 5.28
N ASN A 67 -12.76 18.52 4.98
CA ASN A 67 -12.51 19.82 4.41
C ASN A 67 -11.92 20.84 5.40
N THR A 68 -12.04 20.60 6.70
CA THR A 68 -11.54 21.46 7.78
C THR A 68 -10.03 21.29 7.94
N SER A 69 -9.59 20.04 8.09
CA SER A 69 -8.18 19.68 8.24
C SER A 69 -7.43 19.57 6.91
N LYS A 70 -8.14 19.55 5.77
CA LYS A 70 -7.58 19.28 4.43
C LYS A 70 -6.91 17.91 4.38
N THR A 71 -7.58 16.94 4.99
CA THR A 71 -7.09 15.58 5.15
C THR A 71 -7.95 14.62 4.34
N ALA A 72 -7.29 13.78 3.57
CA ALA A 72 -7.91 12.65 2.90
C ALA A 72 -7.53 11.36 3.62
N THR A 73 -8.53 10.51 3.89
CA THR A 73 -8.35 9.20 4.52
C THR A 73 -8.74 8.13 3.51
N PHE A 74 -7.84 7.19 3.27
CA PHE A 74 -8.03 6.08 2.34
C PHE A 74 -8.00 4.80 3.14
N ILE A 75 -9.01 3.97 2.95
CA ILE A 75 -9.13 2.70 3.66
C ILE A 75 -9.26 1.62 2.62
N GLN A 76 -8.31 0.69 2.60
CA GLN A 76 -8.40 -0.53 1.82
C GLN A 76 -8.06 -1.67 2.75
N ASP A 77 -9.04 -2.55 2.97
CA ASP A 77 -8.96 -3.63 3.94
C ASP A 77 -8.57 -3.04 5.31
N GLU A 78 -7.43 -3.45 5.87
CA GLU A 78 -6.93 -2.95 7.16
C GLU A 78 -5.92 -1.80 7.03
N VAL A 79 -5.58 -1.36 5.82
CA VAL A 79 -4.63 -0.27 5.62
C VAL A 79 -5.39 1.05 5.52
N THR A 80 -5.12 1.92 6.50
CA THR A 80 -5.51 3.32 6.50
C THR A 80 -4.32 4.18 6.09
N ALA A 81 -4.48 4.91 4.99
CA ALA A 81 -3.59 6.00 4.63
C ALA A 81 -4.24 7.35 4.93
N VAL A 82 -3.57 8.18 5.73
CA VAL A 82 -4.00 9.55 6.02
C VAL A 82 -3.05 10.52 5.35
N VAL A 83 -3.59 11.36 4.49
CA VAL A 83 -2.85 12.33 3.69
C VAL A 83 -3.38 13.73 3.99
N THR A 84 -2.56 14.55 4.65
CA THR A 84 -2.87 15.96 4.90
C THR A 84 -2.15 16.82 3.86
N VAL A 85 -2.90 17.70 3.18
CA VAL A 85 -2.34 18.58 2.15
C VAL A 85 -1.25 19.48 2.74
N GLY A 86 -0.08 19.52 2.09
CA GLY A 86 1.06 20.32 2.50
C GLY A 86 2.03 19.65 3.48
N GLU A 87 1.64 18.52 4.10
CA GLU A 87 2.54 17.77 4.99
C GLU A 87 3.62 17.02 4.20
N LYS A 88 4.80 16.87 4.82
CA LYS A 88 5.95 16.15 4.26
C LYS A 88 6.00 14.68 4.68
N TYR A 89 4.87 14.15 5.11
CA TYR A 89 4.69 12.74 5.39
C TYR A 89 3.25 12.34 5.08
N ILE A 90 3.04 11.05 4.89
CA ILE A 90 1.72 10.43 5.02
C ILE A 90 1.72 9.55 6.26
N THR A 91 0.55 9.29 6.82
CA THR A 91 0.41 8.29 7.87
C THR A 91 -0.13 7.01 7.26
N LEU A 92 0.53 5.88 7.51
CA LEU A 92 0.07 4.55 7.14
C LEU A 92 -0.12 3.72 8.42
N GLY A 93 -1.17 2.91 8.48
CA GLY A 93 -1.48 2.13 9.67
C GLY A 93 -2.82 1.41 9.57
N ASP A 94 -3.34 0.98 10.70
CA ASP A 94 -4.66 0.32 10.85
C ASP A 94 -5.68 1.20 11.62
N GLY A 95 -5.32 2.45 11.89
CA GLY A 95 -6.10 3.38 12.71
C GLY A 95 -5.79 3.29 14.21
N VAL A 96 -5.11 2.24 14.67
CA VAL A 96 -4.66 2.04 16.05
C VAL A 96 -3.14 2.25 16.15
N TYR A 97 -2.38 1.61 15.26
CA TYR A 97 -0.94 1.75 15.08
C TYR A 97 -0.67 2.47 13.76
N ASN A 98 0.08 3.57 13.85
CA ASN A 98 0.24 4.52 12.75
C ASN A 98 1.71 4.94 12.64
N ASP A 99 2.31 4.72 11.47
CA ASP A 99 3.67 5.16 11.14
C ASP A 99 3.63 6.34 10.17
N GLN A 100 4.55 7.29 10.34
CA GLN A 100 4.72 8.43 9.43
C GLN A 100 5.76 8.09 8.37
N VAL A 101 5.32 7.98 7.11
CA VAL A 101 6.20 7.78 5.96
C VAL A 101 6.53 9.12 5.34
N PRO A 102 7.80 9.57 5.36
CA PRO A 102 8.19 10.84 4.79
C PRO A 102 8.03 10.86 3.27
N ILE A 103 7.58 11.99 2.73
CA ILE A 103 7.46 12.25 1.29
C ILE A 103 8.27 13.48 0.91
N ASP A 104 9.00 13.39 -0.19
CA ASP A 104 9.85 14.50 -0.68
C ASP A 104 9.03 15.61 -1.38
N THR A 105 7.86 15.25 -1.89
CA THR A 105 6.93 16.12 -2.60
C THR A 105 5.56 16.03 -1.91
N PRO A 106 5.12 17.09 -1.20
CA PRO A 106 3.88 17.06 -0.44
C PRO A 106 2.66 16.95 -1.36
N ALA A 107 1.54 16.48 -0.82
CA ALA A 107 0.27 16.53 -1.51
C ALA A 107 -0.18 17.99 -1.72
N VAL A 108 -0.70 18.30 -2.91
CA VAL A 108 -1.13 19.65 -3.31
C VAL A 108 -2.52 19.64 -3.91
N ILE A 109 -3.23 20.77 -3.90
CA ILE A 109 -4.52 20.89 -4.58
C ILE A 109 -4.32 21.59 -5.92
N VAL A 110 -4.70 20.93 -7.01
CA VAL A 110 -4.69 21.47 -8.38
C VAL A 110 -6.09 21.31 -8.96
N ASN A 111 -6.70 22.40 -9.45
CA ASN A 111 -8.04 22.39 -10.03
C ASN A 111 -9.10 21.65 -9.17
N SER A 112 -9.05 21.86 -7.85
CA SER A 112 -9.92 21.19 -6.87
C SER A 112 -9.75 19.65 -6.79
N ARG A 113 -8.58 19.13 -7.18
CA ARG A 113 -8.17 17.74 -7.00
C ARG A 113 -6.93 17.68 -6.13
N THR A 114 -6.93 16.80 -5.14
CA THR A 114 -5.74 16.49 -4.35
C THR A 114 -4.80 15.63 -5.19
N MET A 115 -3.60 16.13 -5.41
CA MET A 115 -2.54 15.49 -6.17
C MET A 115 -1.47 14.98 -5.21
N ILE A 116 -1.04 13.72 -5.35
CA ILE A 116 -0.03 13.08 -4.51
C ILE A 116 1.04 12.41 -5.40
N PRO A 117 2.30 12.25 -4.93
CA PRO A 117 3.23 11.38 -5.61
C PRO A 117 2.69 9.95 -5.64
N LEU A 118 2.47 9.43 -6.86
CA LEU A 118 1.80 8.16 -7.06
C LEU A 118 2.45 6.99 -6.30
N ARG A 119 3.79 6.97 -6.32
CA ARG A 119 4.59 5.88 -5.74
C ARG A 119 4.26 5.62 -4.27
N VAL A 120 4.16 6.69 -3.48
CA VAL A 120 3.94 6.59 -2.02
C VAL A 120 2.59 5.94 -1.71
N LEU A 121 1.55 6.29 -2.49
CA LEU A 121 0.23 5.71 -2.31
C LEU A 121 0.23 4.22 -2.68
N SER A 122 0.73 3.88 -3.87
CA SER A 122 0.73 2.50 -4.36
C SER A 122 1.59 1.58 -3.50
N GLU A 123 2.75 2.04 -3.03
CA GLU A 123 3.62 1.25 -2.15
C GLU A 123 2.98 1.00 -0.79
N GLY A 124 2.30 2.00 -0.20
CA GLY A 124 1.58 1.86 1.07
C GLY A 124 0.49 0.78 1.04
N PHE A 125 -0.12 0.55 -0.12
CA PHE A 125 -1.14 -0.48 -0.34
C PHE A 125 -0.60 -1.79 -0.97
N GLY A 126 0.72 -1.95 -1.09
CA GLY A 126 1.33 -3.20 -1.59
C GLY A 126 1.32 -3.38 -3.11
N TYR A 127 1.15 -2.30 -3.87
CA TYR A 127 1.20 -2.29 -5.34
C TYR A 127 2.58 -1.88 -5.85
N SER A 128 3.03 -2.48 -6.96
CA SER A 128 4.19 -2.02 -7.71
C SER A 128 3.82 -0.87 -8.64
N VAL A 129 4.75 0.05 -8.86
CA VAL A 129 4.59 1.18 -9.79
C VAL A 129 5.72 1.18 -10.81
N GLU A 130 5.37 0.93 -12.07
CA GLU A 130 6.32 0.90 -13.18
C GLU A 130 6.10 2.05 -14.15
N TRP A 131 7.19 2.65 -14.60
CA TRP A 131 7.16 3.69 -15.62
C TRP A 131 7.56 3.11 -16.98
N ASP A 132 6.64 3.19 -17.95
CA ASP A 132 6.95 2.99 -19.36
C ASP A 132 7.29 4.34 -20.00
N ASN A 133 8.58 4.53 -20.25
CA ASN A 133 9.09 5.75 -20.85
C ASN A 133 8.72 5.94 -22.33
N THR A 134 8.43 4.84 -23.03
CA THR A 134 8.06 4.85 -24.46
C THR A 134 6.63 5.35 -24.62
N THR A 135 5.72 4.84 -23.78
CA THR A 135 4.29 5.18 -23.87
C THR A 135 3.86 6.28 -22.91
N LYS A 136 4.77 6.76 -22.05
CA LYS A 136 4.49 7.72 -20.96
C LYS A 136 3.36 7.23 -20.05
N THR A 137 3.42 5.94 -19.73
CA THR A 137 2.40 5.26 -18.95
C THR A 137 2.96 4.83 -17.62
N VAL A 138 2.22 5.10 -16.54
CA VAL A 138 2.44 4.45 -15.26
C VAL A 138 1.58 3.21 -15.17
N ASN A 139 2.18 2.06 -14.87
CA ASN A 139 1.48 0.82 -14.58
C ASN A 139 1.53 0.54 -13.09
N ILE A 140 0.36 0.34 -12.49
CA ILE A 140 0.18 -0.01 -11.08
C ILE A 140 -0.42 -1.39 -11.05
N ASN A 141 0.28 -2.37 -10.49
CA ASN A 141 -0.21 -3.74 -10.40
C ASN A 141 0.02 -4.27 -8.99
N LEU A 142 -0.82 -5.22 -8.57
CA LEU A 142 -0.52 -5.98 -7.36
C LEU A 142 0.84 -6.64 -7.54
N LYS A 143 1.70 -6.57 -6.52
CA LYS A 143 3.03 -7.19 -6.58
C LYS A 143 2.88 -8.72 -6.70
N SER A 144 3.01 -9.26 -7.92
CA SER A 144 3.00 -10.69 -8.21
C SER A 144 4.24 -11.35 -7.60
N MET A 145 4.05 -12.49 -6.92
CA MET A 145 5.15 -13.29 -6.35
C MET A 145 5.93 -14.12 -7.40
N GLU A 146 5.70 -13.93 -8.70
CA GLU A 146 6.26 -14.79 -9.76
C GLU A 146 7.14 -14.08 -10.81
N ASP A 147 7.34 -12.76 -10.74
CA ASP A 147 8.20 -12.09 -11.72
C ASP A 147 9.69 -12.17 -11.33
N ASN A 148 10.28 -13.32 -11.64
CA ASN A 148 11.72 -13.46 -11.91
C ASN A 148 12.04 -12.70 -13.22
N ASP A 149 12.09 -11.37 -13.18
CA ASP A 149 12.71 -10.59 -14.25
C ASP A 149 14.13 -10.19 -13.84
N THR A 150 15.09 -11.00 -14.29
CA THR A 150 16.53 -10.91 -13.97
C THR A 150 17.23 -9.65 -14.48
N ASP A 151 16.54 -8.71 -15.14
CA ASP A 151 17.19 -7.58 -15.82
C ASP A 151 17.01 -6.20 -15.14
N LYS A 152 16.44 -6.12 -13.92
CA LYS A 152 16.38 -4.85 -13.14
C LYS A 152 16.84 -4.94 -11.69
N ALA A 153 17.73 -5.88 -11.41
CA ALA A 153 18.29 -6.11 -10.07
C ALA A 153 19.10 -4.95 -9.45
N ASP A 154 19.39 -3.87 -10.21
CA ASP A 154 20.32 -2.82 -9.75
C ASP A 154 19.67 -1.60 -9.06
N GLU A 155 18.34 -1.51 -8.92
CA GLU A 155 17.70 -0.37 -8.19
C GLU A 155 16.55 -0.73 -7.23
N MET A 156 16.27 -2.01 -6.97
CA MET A 156 15.24 -2.42 -5.98
C MET A 156 15.92 -3.01 -4.74
N THR A 157 15.95 -2.26 -3.62
CA THR A 157 16.54 -2.78 -2.39
C THR A 157 15.60 -3.78 -1.71
N PRO A 158 16.11 -4.87 -1.10
CA PRO A 158 15.34 -5.92 -0.41
C PRO A 158 14.46 -5.48 0.80
N VAL A 159 14.25 -4.18 1.01
CA VAL A 159 13.68 -3.59 2.23
C VAL A 159 12.13 -3.61 2.23
N ASP A 160 11.48 -3.49 1.07
CA ASP A 160 10.03 -3.17 1.02
C ASP A 160 9.08 -4.37 1.13
N THR A 161 9.48 -5.59 0.75
CA THR A 161 8.64 -6.80 0.94
C THR A 161 8.76 -7.36 2.36
N ASN A 162 9.85 -7.02 3.03
CA ASN A 162 10.18 -7.45 4.38
C ASN A 162 9.40 -6.66 5.43
N TYR A 163 9.19 -5.35 5.21
CA TYR A 163 8.50 -4.48 6.17
C TYR A 163 7.06 -4.92 6.45
N ASN A 164 6.23 -5.14 5.42
CA ASN A 164 4.83 -5.57 5.61
C ASN A 164 4.74 -6.96 6.26
N LEU A 165 5.59 -7.91 5.87
CA LEU A 165 5.58 -9.24 6.49
C LEU A 165 6.12 -9.20 7.93
N SER A 166 7.13 -8.36 8.21
CA SER A 166 7.67 -8.18 9.56
C SER A 166 6.65 -7.57 10.50
N PHE A 167 5.84 -6.64 10.02
CA PHE A 167 4.73 -6.06 10.77
C PHE A 167 3.70 -7.14 11.12
N LYS A 168 3.24 -7.92 10.12
CA LYS A 168 2.28 -9.01 10.31
C LYS A 168 2.78 -10.06 11.32
N VAL A 169 4.05 -10.44 11.21
CA VAL A 169 4.69 -11.39 12.14
C VAL A 169 4.80 -10.81 13.55
N SER A 170 5.18 -9.54 13.69
CA SER A 170 5.26 -8.86 14.99
C SER A 170 3.89 -8.76 15.66
N SER A 171 2.87 -8.32 14.91
CA SER A 171 1.49 -8.21 15.41
C SER A 171 0.94 -9.55 15.86
N TYR A 172 1.10 -10.61 15.04
CA TYR A 172 0.63 -11.94 15.42
C TYR A 172 1.33 -12.46 16.69
N ALA A 173 2.63 -12.21 16.86
CA ALA A 173 3.34 -12.58 18.08
C ALA A 173 2.83 -11.81 19.32
N GLU A 174 2.54 -10.51 19.20
CA GLU A 174 1.96 -9.69 20.28
C GLU A 174 0.55 -10.15 20.67
N ILE A 175 -0.26 -10.51 19.69
CA ILE A 175 -1.57 -11.13 19.91
C ILE A 175 -1.41 -12.38 20.78
N LEU A 176 -0.55 -13.31 20.39
CA LEU A 176 -0.38 -14.57 21.11
C LEU A 176 0.16 -14.32 22.53
N LYS A 177 0.94 -13.27 22.75
CA LYS A 177 1.33 -12.83 24.10
C LYS A 177 0.13 -12.40 24.95
N GLY A 178 -0.90 -11.79 24.36
CA GLY A 178 -2.18 -11.54 25.04
C GLY A 178 -2.84 -12.81 25.55
N ILE A 179 -2.88 -13.87 24.73
CA ILE A 179 -3.37 -15.19 25.14
C ILE A 179 -2.54 -15.74 26.30
N THR A 180 -1.21 -15.62 26.24
CA THR A 180 -0.35 -16.06 27.35
C THR A 180 -0.62 -15.28 28.64
N SER A 181 -1.04 -14.01 28.55
CA SER A 181 -1.40 -13.23 29.75
C SER A 181 -2.68 -13.77 30.41
N ILE A 182 -3.65 -14.26 29.61
CA ILE A 182 -4.86 -14.91 30.10
C ILE A 182 -4.51 -16.25 30.76
N ILE A 183 -3.68 -17.07 30.12
CA ILE A 183 -3.22 -18.35 30.67
C ILE A 183 -2.39 -18.15 31.95
N ASP A 184 -1.56 -17.09 32.00
CA ASP A 184 -0.79 -16.74 33.20
C ASP A 184 -1.71 -16.35 34.37
N SER A 185 -2.89 -15.76 34.09
CA SER A 185 -3.85 -15.36 35.13
C SER A 185 -4.44 -16.54 35.92
N VAL A 186 -4.45 -17.74 35.33
CA VAL A 186 -4.87 -18.98 36.01
C VAL A 186 -3.70 -19.78 36.59
N GLY A 187 -2.48 -19.23 36.53
CA GLY A 187 -1.29 -19.81 37.15
C GLY A 187 -0.72 -21.04 36.43
N TYR A 188 -1.10 -21.27 35.18
CA TYR A 188 -0.58 -22.39 34.40
C TYR A 188 0.90 -22.20 34.06
N THR A 189 1.69 -23.26 34.22
CA THR A 189 3.11 -23.25 33.85
C THR A 189 3.64 -24.65 33.59
N ASN A 190 4.46 -24.78 32.55
CA ASN A 190 5.34 -25.92 32.30
C ASN A 190 6.48 -25.48 31.36
N ASP A 191 7.48 -26.35 31.16
CA ASP A 191 8.65 -26.04 30.34
C ASP A 191 8.29 -25.67 28.89
N ASN A 192 7.30 -26.36 28.32
CA ASN A 192 6.84 -26.10 26.95
C ASN A 192 6.24 -24.70 26.81
N TYR A 193 5.39 -24.30 27.77
CA TYR A 193 4.71 -23.02 27.80
C TYR A 193 5.69 -21.87 28.06
N VAL A 194 6.69 -22.06 28.92
CA VAL A 194 7.77 -21.09 29.12
C VAL A 194 8.59 -20.91 27.84
N ASN A 195 8.86 -21.99 27.10
CA ASN A 195 9.52 -21.92 25.81
C ASN A 195 8.68 -21.15 24.77
N ILE A 196 7.37 -21.41 24.71
CA ILE A 196 6.44 -20.66 23.86
C ILE A 196 6.52 -19.16 24.13
N LYS A 197 6.42 -18.74 25.41
CA LYS A 197 6.53 -17.31 25.79
C LYS A 197 7.85 -16.69 25.35
N THR A 198 8.95 -17.44 25.47
CA THR A 198 10.28 -16.99 25.04
C THR A 198 10.35 -16.82 23.52
N GLN A 199 9.81 -17.78 22.76
CA GLN A 199 9.76 -17.72 21.30
C GLN A 199 8.92 -16.53 20.81
N LEU A 200 7.76 -16.30 21.42
CA LEU A 200 6.91 -15.16 21.09
C LEU A 200 7.62 -13.82 21.33
N ASN A 201 8.26 -13.64 22.49
CA ASN A 201 9.03 -12.42 22.78
C ASN A 201 10.16 -12.18 21.78
N ASN A 202 10.88 -13.25 21.41
CA ASN A 202 11.96 -13.16 20.42
C ASN A 202 11.45 -12.80 19.04
N ILE A 203 10.34 -13.39 18.58
CA ILE A 203 9.75 -13.09 17.28
C ILE A 203 9.23 -11.65 17.26
N ALA A 204 8.43 -11.25 18.25
CA ALA A 204 7.84 -9.92 18.34
C ALA A 204 8.91 -8.80 18.29
N SER A 205 10.02 -8.99 19.02
CA SER A 205 11.08 -7.99 19.16
C SER A 205 11.99 -7.86 17.92
N ASN A 206 12.17 -8.95 17.18
CA ASN A 206 13.17 -9.02 16.11
C ASN A 206 12.58 -9.03 14.70
N ALA A 207 11.26 -9.19 14.54
CA ALA A 207 10.60 -9.31 13.23
C ALA A 207 11.04 -8.22 12.24
N LYS A 208 11.14 -6.95 12.68
CA LYS A 208 11.56 -5.81 11.83
C LYS A 208 12.97 -5.93 11.23
N THR A 209 13.80 -6.81 11.79
CA THR A 209 15.20 -7.03 11.37
C THR A 209 15.41 -8.39 10.71
N MET A 210 14.41 -9.26 10.71
CA MET A 210 14.47 -10.57 10.07
C MET A 210 14.51 -10.41 8.56
N THR A 211 15.14 -11.35 7.86
CA THR A 211 15.03 -11.53 6.41
C THR A 211 13.65 -12.10 6.04
N TYR A 212 13.30 -12.05 4.76
CA TYR A 212 12.04 -12.62 4.27
C TYR A 212 11.88 -14.11 4.62
N ASP A 213 12.91 -14.94 4.42
CA ASP A 213 12.87 -16.37 4.73
C ASP A 213 12.72 -16.63 6.23
N GLU A 214 13.38 -15.81 7.06
CA GLU A 214 13.24 -15.85 8.51
C GLU A 214 11.81 -15.46 8.94
N LEU A 215 11.20 -14.49 8.27
CA LEU A 215 9.81 -14.12 8.53
C LEU A 215 8.81 -15.19 8.14
N ILE A 216 8.99 -15.86 7.00
CA ILE A 216 8.15 -17.00 6.61
C ILE A 216 8.27 -18.14 7.62
N SER A 217 9.49 -18.39 8.10
CA SER A 217 9.76 -19.39 9.14
C SER A 217 9.11 -18.99 10.48
N ALA A 218 9.24 -17.73 10.87
CA ALA A 218 8.61 -17.19 12.08
C ALA A 218 7.09 -17.27 11.99
N PHE A 219 6.50 -16.92 10.85
CA PHE A 219 5.07 -17.00 10.62
C PHE A 219 4.53 -18.43 10.75
N THR A 220 5.24 -19.40 10.16
CA THR A 220 4.91 -20.82 10.31
C THR A 220 4.98 -21.24 11.77
N LYS A 221 6.02 -20.78 12.50
CA LYS A 221 6.16 -21.07 13.93
C LYS A 221 5.03 -20.47 14.77
N LEU A 222 4.59 -19.26 14.46
CA LEU A 222 3.47 -18.63 15.17
C LEU A 222 2.17 -19.43 15.01
N LYS A 223 1.91 -20.04 13.85
CA LYS A 223 0.76 -20.93 13.67
C LYS A 223 0.83 -22.20 14.52
N GLU A 224 2.01 -22.78 14.67
CA GLU A 224 2.21 -23.93 15.59
C GLU A 224 1.99 -23.53 17.05
N ILE A 225 2.46 -22.32 17.41
CA ILE A 225 2.29 -21.77 18.76
C ILE A 225 0.81 -21.49 19.04
N ASP A 226 0.09 -20.87 18.10
CA ASP A 226 -1.34 -20.59 18.20
C ASP A 226 -2.13 -21.86 18.53
N GLN A 227 -1.92 -22.92 17.75
CA GLN A 227 -2.55 -24.22 18.02
C GLN A 227 -2.19 -24.75 19.42
N SER A 228 -0.92 -24.66 19.81
CA SER A 228 -0.47 -25.11 21.12
C SER A 228 -1.09 -24.32 22.26
N LEU A 229 -1.28 -23.00 22.08
CA LEU A 229 -1.93 -22.13 23.07
C LEU A 229 -3.43 -22.39 23.14
N ALA A 230 -4.08 -22.69 22.02
CA ALA A 230 -5.49 -23.10 22.00
C ALA A 230 -5.69 -24.41 22.78
N ASP A 231 -4.81 -25.39 22.59
CA ASP A 231 -4.85 -26.66 23.32
C ASP A 231 -4.65 -26.43 24.83
N ILE A 232 -3.66 -25.61 25.21
CA ILE A 232 -3.43 -25.23 26.61
C ILE A 232 -4.64 -24.51 27.20
N ALA A 233 -5.22 -23.55 26.47
CA ALA A 233 -6.36 -22.77 26.93
C ALA A 233 -7.58 -23.67 27.20
N ASN A 234 -7.79 -24.69 26.37
CA ASN A 234 -8.80 -25.72 26.60
C ASN A 234 -8.51 -26.52 27.88
N ASP A 235 -7.27 -26.99 28.05
CA ASP A 235 -6.88 -27.80 29.21
C ASP A 235 -7.02 -27.04 30.54
N VAL A 236 -6.79 -25.73 30.54
CA VAL A 236 -6.86 -24.88 31.75
C VAL A 236 -8.21 -24.20 31.92
N GLY A 237 -9.19 -24.49 31.05
CA GLY A 237 -10.57 -24.00 31.17
C GLY A 237 -10.75 -22.51 30.91
N VAL A 238 -9.86 -21.90 30.11
CA VAL A 238 -9.98 -20.49 29.68
C VAL A 238 -10.31 -20.35 28.20
N SER A 239 -10.67 -21.45 27.54
CA SER A 239 -10.87 -21.48 26.10
C SER A 239 -11.92 -20.50 25.61
N GLU A 240 -13.02 -20.29 26.35
CA GLU A 240 -14.06 -19.30 26.00
C GLU A 240 -13.48 -17.87 25.89
N TYR A 241 -12.61 -17.47 26.82
CA TYR A 241 -11.96 -16.15 26.81
C TYR A 241 -10.90 -16.04 25.71
N THR A 242 -10.24 -17.15 25.38
CA THR A 242 -9.26 -17.17 24.30
C THR A 242 -9.91 -17.33 22.93
N SER A 243 -11.08 -17.96 22.82
CA SER A 243 -11.78 -18.17 21.55
C SER A 243 -12.38 -16.89 21.01
N ASP A 244 -12.91 -16.00 21.86
CA ASP A 244 -13.36 -14.67 21.42
C ASP A 244 -12.17 -13.81 20.98
N TYR A 245 -11.05 -13.91 21.69
CA TYR A 245 -9.79 -13.26 21.32
C TYR A 245 -9.21 -13.83 20.01
N ILE A 246 -9.20 -15.15 19.86
CA ILE A 246 -8.72 -15.87 18.67
C ILE A 246 -9.63 -15.63 17.47
N ASN A 247 -10.95 -15.57 17.63
CA ASN A 247 -11.87 -15.34 16.51
C ASN A 247 -11.79 -13.89 16.01
N GLY A 248 -11.68 -12.91 16.91
CA GLY A 248 -11.42 -11.52 16.52
C GLY A 248 -10.11 -11.39 15.76
N VAL A 249 -9.07 -12.07 16.25
CA VAL A 249 -7.74 -11.97 15.66
C VAL A 249 -7.52 -12.90 14.47
N GLN A 250 -8.22 -14.02 14.34
CA GLN A 250 -8.22 -14.84 13.12
C GLN A 250 -8.99 -14.15 11.99
N SER A 251 -10.02 -13.35 12.30
CA SER A 251 -10.61 -12.44 11.33
C SER A 251 -9.56 -11.45 10.84
N GLU A 252 -8.90 -10.74 11.77
CA GLU A 252 -7.82 -9.80 11.43
C GLU A 252 -6.66 -10.51 10.69
N LEU A 253 -6.25 -11.71 11.10
CA LEU A 253 -5.19 -12.47 10.43
C LEU A 253 -5.57 -13.00 9.05
N ASN A 254 -6.84 -13.37 8.83
CA ASN A 254 -7.32 -13.79 7.52
C ASN A 254 -7.47 -12.59 6.57
N ASP A 255 -7.90 -11.44 7.10
CA ASP A 255 -7.91 -10.16 6.41
C ASP A 255 -6.46 -9.72 6.07
N ILE A 256 -5.52 -9.88 7.00
CA ILE A 256 -4.08 -9.69 6.81
C ILE A 256 -3.48 -10.67 5.79
N MET A 257 -3.94 -11.92 5.74
CA MET A 257 -3.39 -12.98 4.87
C MET A 257 -4.07 -13.08 3.50
N GLY A 258 -5.16 -12.36 3.26
CA GLY A 258 -5.90 -12.37 2.00
C GLY A 258 -6.56 -13.72 1.67
N LYS A 259 -7.15 -14.40 2.68
CA LYS A 259 -7.90 -15.65 2.48
C LYS A 259 -9.34 -15.56 2.98
#